data_AF-A0A2K3V0W4-F1
#
_entry.id   AF-A0A2K3V0W4-F1
#
_cell.length_a   1.000
_cell.length_b   1.000
_cell.length_c   1.000
_cell.angle_alpha   90.00
_cell.angle_beta   90.00
_cell.angle_gamma   90.00
#
_symmetry.space_group_name_H-M   'P 1'
#
loop_
_entity.id
_entity.type
_entity.pdbx_description
1 polymer ?
#
loop_
_entity_poly.entity_id
_entity_poly.type
_entity_poly.pdbx_seq_one_letter_code
_entity_poly.pdbx_strand_id
1 'polypeptide(L)'
;MLMRVWAKVGQRPIAVQHRGFQWLYVYVFVEPVTGTSDFLILPTVSTAVMQVALAAFNDAVNPTGRDIIVLLLDGAGWHTSPQLTVPPTMLLVTFPPYTPELSPAEPLVGRVKRPLANRTFTTLDDVQDVLSHECQRLMASPSEVQSLTAFPWIRHALNSC
;
A
#
# COMPACT_ATOMS: atom_id res chain seq x y z
N MET A 1 10.21 11.62 5.26
CA MET A 1 11.32 10.74 4.87
C MET A 1 12.43 11.58 4.28
N LEU A 2 13.69 11.30 4.60
CA LEU A 2 14.83 11.92 3.90
C LEU A 2 15.22 11.02 2.72
N MET A 3 15.39 11.63 1.55
CA MET A 3 15.96 10.98 0.37
C MET A 3 17.21 11.71 -0.07
N ARG A 4 18.08 11.02 -0.82
CA ARG A 4 19.33 11.60 -1.34
C ARG A 4 19.03 12.83 -2.20
N VAL A 5 19.85 13.87 -2.04
CA VAL A 5 19.82 15.08 -2.86
C VAL A 5 21.20 15.33 -3.45
N TRP A 6 21.23 15.93 -4.63
CA TRP A 6 22.47 16.32 -5.29
C TRP A 6 22.77 17.79 -5.05
N ALA A 7 24.04 18.13 -4.91
CA ALA A 7 24.54 19.50 -4.86
C ALA A 7 25.77 19.62 -5.76
N LYS A 8 26.09 20.84 -6.18
CA LYS A 8 27.31 21.11 -6.94
C LYS A 8 28.55 20.76 -6.10
N VAL A 9 29.63 20.36 -6.76
CA VAL A 9 30.91 20.12 -6.09
C VAL A 9 31.33 21.36 -5.29
N GLY A 10 31.73 21.16 -4.03
CA GLY A 10 32.06 22.25 -3.11
C GLY A 10 30.84 22.86 -2.38
N GLN A 11 29.61 22.42 -2.66
CA GLN A 11 28.42 22.86 -1.94
C GLN A 11 27.85 21.77 -1.04
N ARG A 12 27.35 22.17 0.14
CA ARG A 12 26.69 21.25 1.07
C ARG A 12 25.27 20.93 0.58
N PRO A 13 24.91 19.65 0.40
CA PRO A 13 23.53 19.28 0.13
C PRO A 13 22.61 19.62 1.31
N ILE A 14 21.46 20.20 1.03
CA ILE A 14 20.44 20.56 2.02
C ILE A 14 19.15 19.80 1.69
N ALA A 15 18.61 19.11 2.68
CA ALA A 15 17.30 18.46 2.60
C ALA A 15 16.48 18.85 3.84
N VAL A 16 15.21 19.18 3.63
CA VAL A 16 14.33 19.61 4.71
C VAL A 16 13.59 18.40 5.28
N GLN A 17 13.55 18.29 6.60
CA GLN A 17 12.70 17.33 7.30
C GLN A 17 12.01 18.03 8.47
N HIS A 18 10.70 17.88 8.54
CA HIS A 18 9.91 18.23 9.71
C HIS A 18 9.35 16.95 10.33
N ARG A 19 9.41 16.83 11.67
CA ARG A 19 8.80 15.73 12.42
C ARG A 19 7.55 16.27 13.11
N GLY A 20 6.38 15.80 12.71
CA GLY A 20 5.11 16.03 13.41
C GLY A 20 4.67 14.80 14.21
N PHE A 21 3.64 14.97 15.04
CA PHE A 21 3.01 13.90 15.82
C PHE A 21 1.57 13.59 15.34
N GLN A 22 1.35 13.79 14.05
CA GLN A 22 0.09 13.51 13.37
C GLN A 22 0.38 12.56 12.21
N TRP A 23 -0.58 11.69 11.89
CA TRP A 23 -0.42 10.65 10.89
C TRP A 23 -1.74 10.31 10.20
N LEU A 24 -1.60 9.79 8.99
CA LEU A 24 -2.64 9.14 8.21
C LEU A 24 -2.12 7.77 7.79
N TYR A 25 -3.02 6.85 7.51
CA TYR A 25 -2.69 5.49 7.11
C TYR A 25 -3.12 5.26 5.68
N VAL A 26 -2.19 4.75 4.86
CA VAL A 26 -2.49 4.30 3.51
C VAL A 26 -2.55 2.79 3.52
N TYR A 27 -3.74 2.26 3.24
CA TYR A 27 -3.95 0.85 2.95
C TYR A 27 -3.68 0.64 1.46
N VAL A 28 -2.90 -0.39 1.14
CA VAL A 28 -2.41 -0.66 -0.21
C VAL A 28 -2.81 -2.07 -0.59
N PHE A 29 -3.57 -2.20 -1.67
CA PHE A 29 -3.93 -3.46 -2.31
C PHE A 29 -3.29 -3.52 -3.69
N VAL A 30 -2.78 -4.69 -4.06
CA VAL A 30 -2.18 -4.90 -5.38
C VAL A 30 -2.38 -6.32 -5.83
N GLU A 31 -2.80 -6.48 -7.08
CA GLU A 31 -2.70 -7.72 -7.83
C GLU A 31 -1.39 -7.68 -8.66
N PRO A 32 -0.35 -8.44 -8.27
CA PRO A 32 0.98 -8.25 -8.85
C PRO A 32 1.05 -8.54 -10.34
N VAL A 33 0.27 -9.51 -10.84
CA VAL A 33 0.36 -9.94 -12.24
C VAL A 33 -0.19 -8.90 -13.19
N THR A 34 -1.32 -8.28 -12.88
CA THR A 34 -1.93 -7.26 -13.76
C THR A 34 -1.39 -5.86 -13.46
N GLY A 35 -0.88 -5.65 -12.24
CA GLY A 35 -0.54 -4.34 -11.72
C GLY A 35 -1.75 -3.51 -11.29
N THR A 36 -2.94 -4.11 -11.28
CA THR A 36 -4.14 -3.48 -10.71
C THR A 36 -3.89 -3.22 -9.23
N SER A 37 -4.23 -2.02 -8.77
CA SER A 37 -4.03 -1.61 -7.38
C SER A 37 -5.21 -0.79 -6.91
N ASP A 38 -5.42 -0.81 -5.60
CA ASP A 38 -6.41 0.00 -4.91
C ASP A 38 -5.83 0.55 -3.61
N PHE A 39 -6.29 1.73 -3.20
CA PHE A 39 -5.72 2.45 -2.08
C PHE A 39 -6.82 3.10 -1.25
N LEU A 40 -6.68 3.03 0.07
CA LEU A 40 -7.54 3.77 1.00
C LEU A 40 -6.67 4.62 1.91
N ILE A 41 -7.01 5.89 2.06
CA ILE A 41 -6.39 6.78 3.04
C ILE A 41 -7.35 6.91 4.22
N LEU A 42 -6.95 6.37 5.37
CA LEU A 42 -7.79 6.23 6.56
C LEU A 42 -7.11 6.88 7.77
N PRO A 43 -7.88 7.40 8.74
CA PRO A 43 -7.32 8.18 9.84
C PRO A 43 -6.60 7.33 10.90
N THR A 44 -6.85 6.01 10.94
CA THR A 44 -6.26 5.12 11.95
C THR A 44 -6.19 3.68 11.44
N VAL A 45 -5.54 2.80 12.23
CA VAL A 45 -5.61 1.35 12.09
C VAL A 45 -6.37 0.76 13.27
N SER A 46 -7.34 -0.09 12.97
CA SER A 46 -8.08 -0.88 13.97
C SER A 46 -8.83 -2.00 13.26
N THR A 47 -9.33 -2.98 14.00
CA THR A 47 -10.20 -4.02 13.45
C THR A 47 -11.42 -3.42 12.74
N ALA A 48 -12.04 -2.38 13.31
CA ALA A 48 -13.20 -1.72 12.71
C ALA A 48 -12.85 -1.02 11.39
N VAL A 49 -11.69 -0.34 11.33
CA VAL A 49 -11.24 0.31 10.09
C VAL A 49 -10.79 -0.72 9.05
N MET A 50 -10.19 -1.84 9.48
CA MET A 50 -9.87 -2.94 8.58
C MET A 50 -11.13 -3.57 7.97
N GLN A 51 -12.22 -3.71 8.75
CA GLN A 51 -13.51 -4.17 8.22
C GLN A 51 -14.03 -3.26 7.11
N VAL A 52 -13.94 -1.93 7.31
CA VAL A 52 -14.30 -0.93 6.28
C VAL A 52 -13.41 -1.08 5.05
N ALA A 53 -12.11 -1.27 5.25
CA ALA A 53 -11.16 -1.42 4.16
C ALA A 53 -11.44 -2.68 3.32
N LEU A 54 -11.70 -3.83 3.96
CA LEU A 54 -12.05 -5.07 3.26
C LEU A 54 -13.36 -4.97 2.49
N ALA A 55 -14.37 -4.32 3.06
CA ALA A 55 -15.66 -4.11 2.39
C ALA A 55 -15.51 -3.21 1.16
N ALA A 56 -14.87 -2.05 1.33
CA ALA A 56 -14.63 -1.11 0.23
C ALA A 56 -13.80 -1.75 -0.90
N PHE A 57 -12.75 -2.49 -0.55
CA PHE A 57 -11.93 -3.20 -1.52
C PHE A 57 -12.74 -4.28 -2.25
N ASN A 58 -13.50 -5.10 -1.54
CA ASN A 58 -14.35 -6.14 -2.16
C ASN A 58 -15.35 -5.54 -3.15
N ASP A 59 -16.02 -4.45 -2.78
CA ASP A 59 -17.00 -3.79 -3.63
C ASP A 59 -16.34 -3.18 -4.88
N ALA A 60 -15.11 -2.68 -4.75
CA ALA A 60 -14.35 -2.11 -5.86
C ALA A 60 -13.87 -3.17 -6.86
N VAL A 61 -13.34 -4.31 -6.38
CA VAL A 61 -12.67 -5.29 -7.26
C VAL A 61 -13.50 -6.52 -7.60
N ASN A 62 -14.55 -6.82 -6.82
CA ASN A 62 -15.44 -7.96 -7.06
C ASN A 62 -16.93 -7.57 -6.90
N PRO A 63 -17.42 -6.56 -7.65
CA PRO A 63 -18.79 -6.06 -7.51
C PRO A 63 -19.87 -7.11 -7.88
N THR A 64 -19.49 -8.15 -8.63
CA THR A 64 -20.42 -9.23 -9.02
C THR A 64 -20.40 -10.42 -8.05
N GLY A 65 -19.43 -10.48 -7.14
CA GLY A 65 -19.24 -11.60 -6.21
C GLY A 65 -18.92 -12.94 -6.89
N ARG A 66 -18.42 -12.92 -8.13
CA ARG A 66 -18.13 -14.14 -8.91
C ARG A 66 -16.71 -14.64 -8.72
N ASP A 67 -15.79 -13.74 -8.39
CA ASP A 67 -14.38 -14.09 -8.22
C ASP A 67 -14.08 -14.48 -6.77
N ILE A 68 -13.07 -15.33 -6.58
CA ILE A 68 -12.50 -15.61 -5.27
C ILE A 68 -11.24 -14.77 -5.11
N ILE A 69 -11.23 -13.89 -4.12
CA ILE A 69 -10.08 -13.05 -3.77
C ILE A 69 -9.23 -13.80 -2.75
N VAL A 70 -7.96 -14.05 -3.07
CA VAL A 70 -6.97 -14.51 -2.10
C VAL A 70 -6.11 -13.32 -1.69
N LEU A 71 -6.34 -12.80 -0.49
CA LEU A 71 -5.68 -11.61 0.02
C LEU A 71 -4.56 -11.98 0.99
N LEU A 72 -3.32 -11.67 0.59
CA LEU A 72 -2.12 -11.91 1.38
C LEU A 72 -1.85 -10.74 2.33
N LEU A 73 -1.73 -11.00 3.63
CA LEU A 73 -1.57 -9.99 4.69
C LEU A 73 -0.48 -10.39 5.69
N ASP A 74 0.09 -9.41 6.39
CA ASP A 74 0.95 -9.71 7.54
C ASP A 74 0.12 -10.12 8.78
N GLY A 75 0.81 -10.53 9.84
CA GLY A 75 0.19 -10.95 11.10
C GLY A 75 -0.25 -9.81 12.03
N ALA A 76 -0.48 -8.59 11.55
CA ALA A 76 -0.94 -7.49 12.42
C ALA A 76 -2.27 -7.85 13.11
N GLY A 77 -2.45 -7.39 14.36
CA GLY A 77 -3.61 -7.76 15.17
C GLY A 77 -4.96 -7.38 14.53
N TRP A 78 -5.01 -6.30 13.76
CA TRP A 78 -6.22 -5.91 13.02
C TRP A 78 -6.43 -6.68 11.72
N HIS A 79 -5.42 -7.37 11.17
CA HIS A 79 -5.56 -8.26 10.00
C HIS A 79 -6.06 -9.67 10.40
N THR A 80 -5.70 -10.12 11.61
CA THR A 80 -5.96 -11.49 12.10
C THR A 80 -7.07 -11.56 13.13
N SER A 81 -7.75 -10.44 13.39
CA SER A 81 -8.79 -10.37 14.41
C SER A 81 -9.98 -11.29 14.08
N PRO A 82 -10.43 -12.14 15.02
CA PRO A 82 -11.61 -12.98 14.81
C PRO A 82 -12.92 -12.19 14.76
N GLN A 83 -12.88 -10.89 15.03
CA GLN A 83 -14.03 -9.99 14.90
C GLN A 83 -14.23 -9.49 13.46
N LEU A 84 -13.29 -9.76 12.54
CA LEU A 84 -13.48 -9.47 11.12
C LEU A 84 -14.53 -10.41 10.52
N THR A 85 -15.52 -9.82 9.88
CA THR A 85 -16.48 -10.52 9.02
C THR A 85 -15.97 -10.49 7.59
N VAL A 86 -15.25 -11.54 7.20
CA VAL A 86 -14.68 -11.67 5.85
C VAL A 86 -15.76 -12.21 4.89
N PRO A 87 -15.95 -11.60 3.70
CA PRO A 87 -16.89 -12.12 2.71
C PRO A 87 -16.57 -13.57 2.31
N PRO A 88 -17.57 -14.42 1.99
CA PRO A 88 -17.33 -15.80 1.54
C PRO A 88 -16.46 -15.91 0.28
N THR A 89 -16.42 -14.85 -0.53
CA THR A 89 -15.63 -14.72 -1.75
C THR A 89 -14.20 -14.24 -1.48
N MET A 90 -13.78 -14.11 -0.22
CA MET A 90 -12.46 -13.63 0.15
C MET A 90 -11.79 -14.55 1.16
N LEU A 91 -10.55 -14.93 0.88
CA LEU A 91 -9.69 -15.71 1.76
C LEU A 91 -8.52 -14.84 2.22
N LEU A 92 -8.38 -14.65 3.54
CA LEU A 92 -7.22 -13.99 4.11
C LEU A 92 -6.11 -15.02 4.38
N VAL A 93 -4.93 -14.79 3.80
CA VAL A 93 -3.75 -15.64 3.98
C VAL A 93 -2.66 -14.82 4.67
N THR A 94 -2.13 -15.32 5.78
CA THR A 94 -1.07 -14.65 6.52
C THR A 94 0.30 -15.21 6.17
N PHE A 95 1.28 -14.36 5.88
CA PHE A 95 2.68 -14.77 5.73
C PHE A 95 3.45 -14.72 7.07
N PRO A 96 4.61 -15.40 7.17
CA PRO A 96 5.42 -15.44 8.39
C PRO A 96 5.79 -14.04 8.93
N PRO A 97 5.86 -13.86 10.26
CA PRO A 97 6.29 -12.59 10.84
C PRO A 97 7.68 -12.14 10.36
N TYR A 98 7.89 -10.83 10.30
CA TYR A 98 9.17 -10.21 9.94
C TYR A 98 9.72 -10.56 8.56
N THR A 99 8.84 -10.89 7.60
CA THR A 99 9.20 -11.19 6.21
C THR A 99 8.58 -10.18 5.21
N PRO A 100 8.89 -8.88 5.32
CA PRO A 100 8.33 -7.86 4.42
C PRO A 100 8.64 -8.13 2.93
N GLU A 101 9.71 -8.87 2.63
CA GLU A 101 10.06 -9.32 1.27
C GLU A 101 9.03 -10.25 0.62
N LEU A 102 8.15 -10.87 1.41
CA LEU A 102 7.04 -11.68 0.91
C LEU A 102 5.81 -10.84 0.55
N SER A 103 5.76 -9.57 0.96
CA SER A 103 4.66 -8.67 0.66
C SER A 103 4.90 -7.93 -0.67
N PRO A 104 4.10 -8.20 -1.72
CA PRO A 104 4.18 -7.43 -2.96
C PRO A 104 3.71 -5.97 -2.78
N ALA A 105 3.04 -5.62 -1.68
CA ALA A 105 2.60 -4.26 -1.40
C ALA A 105 3.74 -3.36 -0.86
N GLU A 106 4.78 -3.93 -0.25
CA GLU A 106 5.86 -3.17 0.40
C GLU A 106 6.59 -2.20 -0.55
N PRO A 107 6.95 -2.58 -1.80
CA PRO A 107 7.52 -1.63 -2.77
C PRO A 107 6.61 -0.43 -3.06
N LEU A 108 5.28 -0.64 -3.09
CA LEU A 108 4.31 0.43 -3.32
C LEU A 108 4.20 1.37 -2.12
N VAL A 109 4.29 0.87 -0.89
CA VAL A 109 4.35 1.73 0.31
C VAL A 109 5.53 2.71 0.20
N GLY A 110 6.69 2.21 -0.23
CA GLY A 110 7.85 3.05 -0.51
C GLY A 110 7.58 4.06 -1.62
N ARG A 111 6.90 3.65 -2.70
CA ARG A 111 6.57 4.49 -3.85
C ARG A 111 5.59 5.63 -3.49
N VAL A 112 4.52 5.31 -2.78
CA VAL A 112 3.50 6.25 -2.27
C VAL A 112 4.12 7.32 -1.38
N LYS A 113 5.14 6.97 -0.57
CA LYS A 113 5.82 7.92 0.32
C LYS A 113 6.81 8.85 -0.40
N ARG A 114 7.25 8.54 -1.63
CA ARG A 114 8.30 9.33 -2.33
C ARG A 114 7.95 10.80 -2.51
N PRO A 115 6.71 11.17 -2.91
CA PRO A 115 6.35 12.58 -3.08
C PRO A 115 6.39 13.40 -1.79
N LEU A 116 6.42 12.74 -0.61
CA LEU A 116 6.54 13.40 0.70
C LEU A 116 8.00 13.65 1.10
N ALA A 117 8.97 13.07 0.40
CA ALA A 117 10.37 13.16 0.82
C ALA A 117 10.94 14.57 0.64
N ASN A 118 11.82 14.94 1.57
CA ASN A 118 12.52 16.23 1.57
C ASN A 118 11.58 17.47 1.53
N ARG A 119 10.31 17.30 1.92
CA ARG A 119 9.27 18.33 1.97
C ARG A 119 8.72 18.45 3.38
N THR A 120 8.13 19.60 3.66
CA THR A 120 7.39 19.89 4.89
C THR A 120 5.96 20.23 4.54
N PHE A 121 5.06 19.89 5.46
CA PHE A 121 3.61 20.09 5.33
C PHE A 121 3.11 20.76 6.59
N THR A 122 2.11 21.63 6.46
CA THR A 122 1.56 22.39 7.59
C THR A 122 0.41 21.62 8.23
N THR A 123 -0.40 20.96 7.41
CA THR A 123 -1.59 20.21 7.86
C THR A 123 -1.54 18.75 7.41
N LEU A 124 -2.38 17.91 8.04
CA LEU A 124 -2.61 16.55 7.54
C LEU A 124 -3.31 16.55 6.17
N ASP A 125 -4.14 17.54 5.90
CA ASP A 125 -4.83 17.66 4.61
C ASP A 125 -3.83 17.86 3.46
N ASP A 126 -2.78 18.67 3.67
CA ASP A 126 -1.70 18.83 2.68
C ASP A 126 -1.00 17.49 2.38
N VAL A 127 -0.85 16.63 3.40
CA VAL A 127 -0.25 15.29 3.25
C VAL A 127 -1.24 14.38 2.51
N GLN A 128 -2.52 14.41 2.89
CA GLN A 128 -3.57 13.62 2.27
C GLN A 128 -3.71 13.93 0.78
N ASP A 129 -3.67 15.20 0.38
CA ASP A 129 -3.78 15.61 -1.02
C ASP A 129 -2.64 15.03 -1.87
N VAL A 130 -1.40 15.13 -1.36
CA VAL A 130 -0.23 14.57 -2.05
C VAL A 130 -0.30 13.06 -2.15
N LEU A 131 -0.72 12.38 -1.08
CA LEU A 131 -0.89 10.94 -1.08
C LEU A 131 -2.01 10.50 -2.01
N SER A 132 -3.14 11.20 -2.02
CA SER A 132 -4.31 10.92 -2.88
C SER A 132 -3.92 11.00 -4.35
N HIS A 133 -3.21 12.06 -4.74
CA HIS A 133 -2.73 12.23 -6.10
C HIS A 133 -1.74 11.12 -6.51
N GLU A 134 -0.80 10.74 -5.64
CA GLU A 134 0.13 9.64 -5.95
C GLU A 134 -0.56 8.27 -6.02
N CYS A 135 -1.53 8.00 -5.15
CA CYS A 135 -2.33 6.77 -5.21
C CYS A 135 -3.11 6.69 -6.53
N GLN A 136 -3.82 7.75 -6.91
CA GLN A 136 -4.53 7.82 -8.19
C GLN A 136 -3.60 7.63 -9.39
N ARG A 137 -2.41 8.24 -9.37
CA ARG A 137 -1.40 8.09 -10.41
C ARG A 137 -0.91 6.64 -10.54
N LEU A 138 -0.69 5.95 -9.41
CA LEU A 138 -0.28 4.55 -9.38
C LEU A 138 -1.39 3.62 -9.89
N MET A 139 -2.64 3.85 -9.48
CA MET A 139 -3.80 3.12 -10.01
C MET A 139 -3.93 3.29 -11.53
N ALA A 140 -3.66 4.49 -12.04
CA ALA A 140 -3.64 4.78 -13.47
C ALA A 140 -2.39 4.27 -14.21
N SER A 141 -1.41 3.67 -13.50
CA SER A 141 -0.16 3.18 -14.08
C SER A 141 0.09 1.68 -13.78
N PRO A 142 -0.78 0.74 -14.21
CA PRO A 142 -0.63 -0.68 -13.90
C PRO A 142 0.72 -1.28 -14.33
N SER A 143 1.30 -0.84 -15.44
CA SER A 143 2.62 -1.32 -15.88
C SER A 143 3.75 -0.95 -14.91
N GLU A 144 3.69 0.23 -14.29
CA GLU A 144 4.63 0.63 -13.24
C GLU A 144 4.43 -0.25 -12.00
N VAL A 145 3.18 -0.42 -11.57
CA VAL A 145 2.85 -1.25 -10.40
C VAL A 145 3.31 -2.69 -10.61
N GLN A 146 2.96 -3.30 -11.75
CA GLN A 146 3.40 -4.64 -12.13
C GLN A 146 4.92 -4.77 -12.10
N SER A 147 5.66 -3.78 -12.61
CA SER A 147 7.12 -3.80 -12.61
C SER A 147 7.73 -3.80 -11.20
N LEU A 148 7.01 -3.25 -10.21
CA LEU A 148 7.47 -3.14 -8.83
C LEU A 148 7.09 -4.36 -7.98
N THR A 149 5.95 -5.00 -8.28
CA THR A 149 5.31 -5.96 -7.38
C THR A 149 5.29 -7.39 -7.92
N ALA A 150 5.42 -7.58 -9.24
CA ALA A 150 5.37 -8.91 -9.89
C ALA A 150 6.69 -9.68 -9.73
N PHE A 151 7.06 -10.00 -8.49
CA PHE A 151 8.30 -10.70 -8.19
C PHE A 151 8.41 -12.02 -8.98
N PRO A 152 9.64 -12.46 -9.34
CA PRO A 152 9.83 -13.67 -10.14
C PRO A 152 9.17 -14.91 -9.53
N TRP A 153 9.19 -15.06 -8.21
CA TRP A 153 8.59 -16.19 -7.51
C TRP A 153 7.05 -16.17 -7.56
N ILE A 154 6.41 -15.00 -7.55
CA ILE A 154 4.95 -14.87 -7.71
C ILE A 154 4.55 -15.33 -9.11
N ARG A 155 5.26 -14.84 -10.14
CA ARG A 155 5.02 -15.25 -11.53
C ARG A 155 5.25 -16.74 -11.73
N HIS A 156 6.31 -17.29 -11.12
CA HIS A 156 6.59 -18.71 -11.20
C HIS A 156 5.48 -19.54 -10.55
N ALA A 157 5.04 -19.19 -9.35
CA ALA A 157 3.97 -19.90 -8.64
C ALA A 157 2.66 -19.93 -9.42
N LEU A 158 2.29 -18.81 -10.06
CA LEU A 158 1.05 -18.71 -10.83
C LEU A 158 1.11 -19.40 -12.21
N ASN A 159 2.29 -19.51 -12.81
CA ASN A 159 2.49 -20.18 -14.10
C ASN A 159 2.79 -21.69 -13.98
N SER A 160 2.98 -22.18 -12.75
CA SER A 160 3.30 -23.59 -12.47
C SER A 160 2.07 -24.40 -12.03
N CYS A 161 0.89 -23.79 -12.10
CA CYS A 161 -0.42 -24.43 -12.01
C CYS A 161 -0.98 -24.67 -13.41
#